data_AF-A0A964JB67-F1
#
_entry.id   AF-A0A964JB67-F1
#
_cell.length_a   1.000
_cell.length_b   1.000
_cell.length_c   1.000
_cell.angle_alpha   90.00
_cell.angle_beta   90.00
_cell.angle_gamma   90.00
#
_symmetry.space_group_name_H-M   'P 1'
#
loop_
_entity.id
_entity.type
_entity.pdbx_description
1 polymer ?
#
loop_
_entity_poly.entity_id
_entity_poly.type
_entity_poly.pdbx_seq_one_letter_code
_entity_poly.pdbx_strand_id
1 'polypeptide(L)'
;MEREFRLNWAVLVEESIRRRRKLKLTQKQLGELAKVSTPTISRFEQVDKDIQMSSVLSILDVFGMTDKRTLAFRHEESKYDSGREAMAFWGEEAGRPVVCRISREALDDHFSDRDRLRPEAAFAKHRKEIESLARRKYILDQVEPDGSILIGTLEIA
;
A
#
# COMPACT_ATOMS: atom_id res chain seq x y z
N MET A 1 -16.76 -3.32 10.39
CA MET A 1 -15.96 -3.69 11.59
C MET A 1 -14.58 -3.07 11.39
N GLU A 2 -14.22 -2.02 12.12
CA GLU A 2 -12.90 -1.40 11.98
C GLU A 2 -11.83 -2.44 12.28
N ARG A 3 -11.10 -2.88 11.26
CA ARG A 3 -9.83 -3.58 11.49
C ARG A 3 -8.88 -2.51 12.01
N GLU A 4 -8.81 -2.35 13.33
CA GLU A 4 -7.76 -1.54 13.95
C GLU A 4 -6.42 -2.04 13.42
N PHE A 5 -5.76 -1.21 12.60
CA PHE A 5 -4.45 -1.53 12.06
C PHE A 5 -3.45 -1.59 13.22
N ARG A 6 -3.03 -2.80 13.59
CA ARG A 6 -2.14 -3.04 14.73
C ARG A 6 -0.82 -3.61 14.25
N LEU A 7 0.28 -2.91 14.57
CA LEU A 7 1.64 -3.40 14.35
C LEU A 7 2.08 -4.25 15.55
N ASN A 8 2.32 -5.54 15.35
CA ASN A 8 2.94 -6.38 16.37
C ASN A 8 4.47 -6.23 16.32
N TRP A 9 5.00 -5.33 17.16
CA TRP A 9 6.43 -5.02 17.22
C TRP A 9 7.31 -6.25 17.51
N ALA A 10 6.91 -7.11 18.46
CA ALA A 10 7.70 -8.27 18.84
C ALA A 10 7.83 -9.27 17.68
N VAL A 11 6.71 -9.56 17.00
CA VAL A 11 6.70 -10.47 15.84
C VAL A 11 7.51 -9.91 14.68
N LEU A 12 7.46 -8.59 14.45
CA LEU A 12 8.27 -7.92 13.42
C LEU A 12 9.77 -8.07 13.70
N VAL A 13 10.19 -7.82 14.95
CA VAL A 13 11.59 -7.96 15.37
C VAL A 13 12.04 -9.42 15.27
N GLU A 14 11.21 -10.37 15.70
CA GLU A 14 11.49 -11.80 15.62
C GLU A 14 11.74 -12.25 14.17
N GLU A 15 10.87 -11.87 13.24
CA GLU A 15 11.05 -12.18 11.81
C GLU A 15 12.33 -11.54 11.24
N SER A 16 12.66 -10.33 11.68
CA SER A 16 13.91 -9.66 11.28
C SER A 16 15.16 -10.42 11.77
N ILE A 17 15.17 -10.88 13.03
CA ILE A 17 16.24 -11.70 13.59
C ILE A 17 16.35 -13.02 12.83
N ARG A 18 15.23 -13.66 12.51
CA ARG A 18 15.18 -14.90 11.74
C ARG A 18 15.83 -14.73 10.36
N ARG A 19 15.50 -13.66 9.63
CA ARG A 19 16.09 -13.34 8.32
C ARG A 19 17.58 -13.03 8.42
N ARG A 20 18.00 -12.23 9.42
CA ARG A 20 19.43 -11.96 9.65
C ARG A 20 20.24 -13.25 9.85
N ARG A 21 19.75 -14.15 10.70
CA ARG A 21 20.38 -15.45 10.98
C ARG A 21 20.43 -16.34 9.73
N LYS A 22 19.36 -16.38 8.93
CA LYS A 22 19.33 -17.10 7.64
C LYS A 22 20.40 -16.59 6.67
N LEU A 23 20.63 -15.28 6.64
CA LEU A 23 21.66 -14.63 5.83
C LEU A 23 23.06 -14.66 6.46
N LYS A 24 23.23 -15.26 7.66
CA LYS A 24 24.49 -15.35 8.41
C LYS A 24 25.15 -13.99 8.69
N LEU A 25 24.35 -12.92 8.79
CA LEU A 25 24.85 -11.58 9.07
C LEU A 25 25.08 -11.39 10.57
N THR A 26 26.24 -10.85 10.94
CA THR A 26 26.47 -10.33 12.29
C THR A 26 25.72 -9.01 12.50
N GLN A 27 25.52 -8.60 13.77
CA GLN A 27 24.92 -7.28 14.05
C GLN A 27 25.76 -6.14 13.49
N LYS A 28 27.10 -6.27 13.48
CA LYS A 28 28.02 -5.30 12.87
C LYS A 28 27.78 -5.17 11.36
N GLN A 29 27.74 -6.29 10.64
CA GLN A 29 27.49 -6.29 9.19
C GLN A 29 26.09 -5.74 8.85
N LEU A 30 25.08 -6.07 9.66
CA LEU A 30 23.75 -5.48 9.50
C LEU A 30 23.78 -3.96 9.71
N GLY A 31 24.49 -3.48 10.74
CA GLY A 31 24.66 -2.05 10.98
C GLY A 31 25.31 -1.33 9.81
N GLU A 32 26.36 -1.92 9.23
CA GLU A 32 27.03 -1.40 8.03
C GLU A 32 26.06 -1.32 6.83
N LEU A 33 25.28 -2.37 6.57
CA LEU A 33 24.30 -2.41 5.47
C LEU A 33 23.15 -1.41 5.66
N ALA A 34 22.60 -1.32 6.86
CA ALA A 34 21.49 -0.42 7.19
C ALA A 34 21.95 1.02 7.50
N LYS A 35 23.26 1.28 7.51
CA LYS A 35 23.87 2.57 7.90
C LYS A 35 23.42 3.03 9.30
N VAL A 36 23.37 2.10 10.25
CA VAL A 36 23.03 2.35 11.66
C VAL A 36 24.10 1.76 12.58
N SER A 37 24.20 2.30 13.81
CA SER A 37 25.19 1.81 14.76
C SER A 37 24.88 0.39 15.26
N THR A 38 25.90 -0.42 15.56
CA THR A 38 25.71 -1.75 16.16
C THR A 38 24.89 -1.71 17.46
N PRO A 39 25.07 -0.72 18.38
CA PRO A 39 24.17 -0.56 19.52
C PRO A 39 22.70 -0.39 19.13
N THR A 40 22.40 0.35 18.06
CA THR A 40 21.02 0.49 17.54
C THR A 40 20.46 -0.86 17.10
N ILE A 41 21.24 -1.69 16.42
CA ILE A 41 20.84 -3.06 16.05
C ILE A 41 20.54 -3.88 17.31
N SER A 42 21.41 -3.82 18.31
CA SER A 42 21.24 -4.57 19.56
C SER A 42 19.94 -4.18 20.27
N ARG A 43 19.66 -2.87 20.41
CA ARG A 43 18.40 -2.36 20.98
C ARG A 43 17.18 -2.86 20.19
N PHE A 44 17.23 -2.79 18.86
CA PHE A 44 16.17 -3.29 17.99
C PHE A 44 15.89 -4.77 18.22
N GLU A 45 16.94 -5.61 18.24
CA GLU A 45 16.81 -7.05 18.48
C GLU A 45 16.38 -7.41 19.91
N GLN A 46 16.53 -6.48 20.86
CA GLN A 46 16.01 -6.57 22.23
C GLN A 46 14.56 -6.09 22.37
N VAL A 47 13.87 -5.82 21.25
CA VAL A 47 12.46 -5.38 21.23
C VAL A 47 12.28 -3.98 21.86
N ASP A 48 13.36 -3.21 22.00
CA ASP A 48 13.28 -1.82 22.44
C ASP A 48 12.47 -1.00 21.43
N LYS A 49 11.61 -0.11 21.94
CA LYS A 49 10.73 0.76 21.15
C LYS A 49 11.24 2.19 21.05
N ASP A 50 12.18 2.59 21.91
CA ASP A 50 12.78 3.92 21.90
C ASP A 50 13.92 3.99 20.86
N ILE A 51 13.57 3.68 19.62
CA ILE A 51 14.47 3.67 18.48
C ILE A 51 13.88 4.58 17.41
N GLN A 52 14.73 5.35 16.75
CA GLN A 52 14.30 6.20 15.64
C GLN A 52 13.64 5.35 14.54
N MET A 53 12.43 5.72 14.13
CA MET A 53 11.68 5.01 13.09
C MET A 53 12.47 4.88 11.79
N SER A 54 13.25 5.90 11.42
CA SER A 54 14.15 5.84 10.26
C SER A 54 15.17 4.72 10.36
N SER A 55 15.72 4.47 11.55
CA SER A 55 16.66 3.35 11.78
C SER A 55 15.95 2.00 11.66
N VAL A 56 14.73 1.89 12.20
CA VAL A 56 13.90 0.68 12.08
C VAL A 56 13.63 0.38 10.61
N LEU A 57 13.16 1.36 9.83
CA LEU A 57 12.89 1.19 8.40
C LEU A 57 14.16 0.78 7.64
N SER A 58 15.31 1.41 7.90
CA SER A 58 16.59 1.03 7.28
C SER A 58 16.99 -0.43 7.59
N ILE A 59 16.72 -0.93 8.80
CA ILE A 59 16.99 -2.33 9.17
C ILE A 59 16.05 -3.27 8.41
N LEU A 60 14.76 -2.97 8.39
CA LEU A 60 13.74 -3.78 7.70
C LEU A 60 13.97 -3.80 6.18
N ASP A 61 14.43 -2.70 5.61
CA ASP A 61 14.80 -2.55 4.20
C ASP A 61 15.86 -3.57 3.77
N VAL A 62 16.89 -3.83 4.60
CA VAL A 62 17.93 -4.84 4.31
C VAL A 62 17.34 -6.22 4.12
N PHE A 63 16.20 -6.50 4.76
CA PHE A 63 15.51 -7.79 4.67
C PHE A 63 14.33 -7.80 3.69
N GLY A 64 14.07 -6.72 2.97
CA GLY A 64 12.90 -6.59 2.10
C GLY A 64 11.59 -6.74 2.88
N MET A 65 11.55 -6.21 4.11
CA MET A 65 10.37 -6.24 4.99
C MET A 65 9.55 -4.94 4.93
N THR A 66 9.95 -4.02 4.07
CA THR A 66 9.23 -2.79 3.76
C THR A 66 8.66 -2.88 2.35
N ASP A 67 7.44 -2.40 2.17
CA ASP A 67 6.87 -2.22 0.85
C ASP A 67 7.28 -0.83 0.33
N LYS A 68 7.99 -0.81 -0.80
CA LYS A 68 8.47 0.43 -1.44
C LYS A 68 7.53 0.91 -2.54
N ARG A 69 6.52 0.13 -2.88
CA ARG A 69 5.57 0.43 -3.94
C ARG A 69 4.77 1.66 -3.54
N THR A 70 4.69 2.60 -4.47
CA THR A 70 3.94 3.85 -4.27
C THR A 70 3.13 4.10 -5.52
N LEU A 71 1.82 3.83 -5.44
CA LEU A 71 0.87 4.20 -6.48
C LEU A 71 0.42 5.65 -6.26
N ALA A 72 0.90 6.55 -7.11
CA ALA A 72 0.58 7.97 -7.06
C ALA A 72 -0.45 8.34 -8.14
N PHE A 73 -1.42 9.19 -7.80
CA PHE A 73 -2.39 9.74 -8.76
C PHE A 73 -2.07 11.21 -8.98
N ARG A 74 -1.27 11.50 -10.01
CA ARG A 74 -0.81 12.85 -10.32
C ARG A 74 -1.65 13.56 -11.38
N HIS A 75 -2.43 12.79 -12.14
CA HIS A 75 -3.24 13.28 -13.23
C HIS A 75 -4.71 13.22 -12.86
N GLU A 76 -5.47 14.25 -13.19
CA GLU A 76 -6.92 14.29 -12.98
C GLU A 76 -7.71 13.53 -14.06
N GLU A 77 -7.01 12.97 -15.06
CA GLU A 77 -7.63 12.21 -16.14
C GLU A 77 -8.44 11.03 -15.60
N SER A 78 -9.71 11.00 -16.02
CA SER A 78 -10.64 9.90 -15.76
C SER A 78 -11.64 9.83 -16.91
N LYS A 79 -12.13 8.62 -17.20
CA LYS A 79 -13.06 8.38 -18.30
C LYS A 79 -14.01 7.25 -17.97
N TYR A 80 -15.31 7.46 -18.20
CA TYR A 80 -16.28 6.37 -18.17
C TYR A 80 -16.15 5.51 -19.42
N ASP A 81 -15.97 4.21 -19.23
CA ASP A 81 -16.02 3.20 -20.28
C ASP A 81 -17.35 2.45 -20.17
N SER A 82 -18.28 2.78 -21.06
CA SER A 82 -19.61 2.14 -21.08
C SER A 82 -19.55 0.66 -21.48
N GLY A 83 -18.52 0.22 -22.21
CA GLY A 83 -18.37 -1.19 -22.59
C GLY A 83 -17.89 -2.06 -21.43
N ARG A 84 -17.23 -1.45 -20.44
CA ARG A 84 -16.76 -2.11 -19.20
C ARG A 84 -17.59 -1.73 -17.96
N GLU A 85 -18.59 -0.89 -18.14
CA GLU A 85 -19.40 -0.29 -17.08
C GLU A 85 -18.56 0.18 -15.88
N ALA A 86 -17.50 0.95 -16.16
CA ALA A 86 -16.54 1.37 -15.14
C ALA A 86 -15.94 2.75 -15.43
N MET A 87 -15.64 3.50 -14.37
CA MET A 87 -14.79 4.68 -14.44
C MET A 87 -13.33 4.27 -14.43
N ALA A 88 -12.60 4.55 -15.52
CA ALA A 88 -11.16 4.39 -15.60
C ALA A 88 -10.44 5.67 -15.14
N PHE A 89 -9.32 5.49 -14.44
CA PHE A 89 -8.42 6.54 -13.98
C PHE A 89 -6.99 5.99 -13.89
N TRP A 90 -5.98 6.85 -13.90
CA TRP A 90 -4.58 6.43 -14.05
C TRP A 90 -3.76 6.81 -12.83
N GLY A 91 -3.15 5.80 -12.23
CA GLY A 91 -2.05 5.96 -11.27
C GLY A 91 -0.70 5.77 -11.95
N GLU A 92 0.37 6.08 -11.22
CA GLU A 92 1.75 5.94 -11.65
C GLU A 92 2.55 5.27 -10.55
N GLU A 93 3.35 4.26 -10.90
CA GLU A 93 4.40 3.72 -10.06
C GLU A 93 5.74 3.84 -10.80
N ALA A 94 6.69 4.60 -10.23
CA ALA A 94 8.04 4.75 -10.78
C ALA A 94 8.07 5.08 -12.29
N GLY A 95 7.22 5.99 -12.76
CA GLY A 95 7.13 6.38 -14.18
C GLY A 95 6.21 5.48 -15.02
N ARG A 96 5.73 4.36 -14.50
CA ARG A 96 4.88 3.42 -15.25
C ARG A 96 3.40 3.65 -14.93
N PRO A 97 2.54 3.83 -15.95
CA PRO A 97 1.11 4.01 -15.73
C PRO A 97 0.48 2.69 -15.26
N VAL A 98 -0.38 2.79 -14.24
CA VAL A 98 -1.21 1.70 -13.72
C VAL A 98 -2.66 2.09 -13.93
N VAL A 99 -3.37 1.32 -14.77
CA VAL A 99 -4.78 1.57 -15.06
C VAL A 99 -5.62 1.12 -13.87
N CYS A 100 -6.39 2.03 -13.32
CA CYS A 100 -7.33 1.77 -12.23
C CYS A 100 -8.76 1.93 -12.75
N ARG A 101 -9.68 1.13 -12.22
CA ARG A 101 -11.09 1.15 -12.56
C ARG A 101 -11.92 1.05 -11.30
N ILE A 102 -13.05 1.74 -11.26
CA ILE A 102 -14.11 1.47 -10.31
C ILE A 102 -15.39 1.13 -11.08
N SER A 103 -16.01 0.01 -10.74
CA SER A 103 -17.24 -0.44 -11.40
C SER A 103 -18.39 0.55 -11.17
N ARG A 104 -19.33 0.58 -12.12
CA ARG A 104 -20.54 1.39 -12.02
C ARG A 104 -21.37 1.01 -10.81
N GLU A 105 -21.49 -0.28 -10.53
CA GLU A 105 -22.19 -0.81 -9.35
C GLU A 105 -21.57 -0.26 -8.06
N ALA A 106 -20.25 -0.39 -7.90
CA ALA A 106 -19.54 0.13 -6.74
C ALA A 106 -19.70 1.66 -6.57
N LEU A 107 -19.68 2.41 -7.67
CA LEU A 107 -19.96 3.84 -7.66
C LEU A 107 -21.38 4.13 -7.18
N ASP A 108 -22.37 3.42 -7.70
CA ASP A 108 -23.77 3.65 -7.39
C ASP A 108 -24.16 3.25 -5.97
N ASP A 109 -23.59 2.16 -5.46
CA ASP A 109 -23.94 1.64 -4.14
C ASP A 109 -23.24 2.38 -3.00
N HIS A 110 -22.02 2.88 -3.23
CA HIS A 110 -21.19 3.45 -2.17
C HIS A 110 -20.82 4.92 -2.33
N PHE A 111 -20.88 5.46 -3.55
CA PHE A 111 -20.38 6.81 -3.86
C PHE A 111 -21.40 7.71 -4.58
N SER A 112 -22.61 7.22 -4.82
CA SER A 112 -23.73 7.99 -5.32
C SER A 112 -24.67 8.36 -4.19
N ASP A 113 -25.10 9.63 -4.17
CA ASP A 113 -26.21 10.05 -3.31
C ASP A 113 -27.54 9.45 -3.82
N ARG A 114 -28.64 9.67 -3.08
CA ARG A 114 -29.98 9.10 -3.36
C ARG A 114 -30.47 9.27 -4.80
N ASP A 115 -29.99 10.28 -5.52
CA ASP A 115 -30.39 10.59 -6.90
C ASP A 115 -29.54 9.89 -7.98
N ARG A 116 -28.69 8.91 -7.64
CA ARG A 116 -27.77 8.19 -8.56
C ARG A 116 -27.04 9.16 -9.49
N LEU A 117 -26.00 9.79 -8.95
CA LEU A 117 -25.14 10.69 -9.71
C LEU A 117 -24.66 10.05 -11.03
N ARG A 118 -24.37 10.91 -12.02
CA ARG A 118 -23.59 10.48 -13.19
C ARG A 118 -22.25 9.92 -12.72
N PRO A 119 -21.70 8.88 -13.39
CA PRO A 119 -20.54 8.17 -12.88
C PRO A 119 -19.32 9.10 -12.72
N GLU A 120 -19.14 10.05 -13.64
CA GLU A 120 -18.06 11.04 -13.57
C GLU A 120 -18.23 11.98 -12.38
N ALA A 121 -19.46 12.38 -12.05
CA ALA A 121 -19.74 13.26 -10.91
C ALA A 121 -19.54 12.54 -9.57
N ALA A 122 -20.01 11.30 -9.46
CA ALA A 122 -19.78 10.44 -8.29
C ALA A 122 -18.27 10.22 -8.07
N PHE A 123 -17.55 9.86 -9.14
CA PHE A 123 -16.12 9.66 -9.09
C PHE A 123 -15.37 10.95 -8.70
N ALA A 124 -15.67 12.09 -9.33
CA ALA A 124 -15.01 13.35 -9.02
C ALA A 124 -15.21 13.77 -7.55
N LYS A 125 -16.43 13.59 -7.03
CA LYS A 125 -16.79 13.91 -5.63
C LYS A 125 -16.01 13.04 -4.63
N HIS A 126 -15.86 11.74 -4.93
CA HIS A 126 -15.24 10.75 -4.03
C HIS A 126 -13.83 10.32 -4.44
N ARG A 127 -13.18 11.08 -5.33
CA ARG A 127 -11.92 10.69 -5.99
C ARG A 127 -10.84 10.26 -5.00
N LYS A 128 -10.61 11.04 -3.95
CA LYS A 128 -9.55 10.75 -2.96
C LYS A 128 -9.77 9.42 -2.23
N GLU A 129 -11.02 9.06 -1.99
CA GLU A 129 -11.40 7.82 -1.32
C GLU A 129 -11.22 6.63 -2.26
N ILE A 130 -11.69 6.75 -3.51
CA ILE A 130 -11.51 5.75 -4.55
C ILE A 130 -10.03 5.50 -4.87
N GLU A 131 -9.22 6.56 -4.96
CA GLU A 131 -7.76 6.45 -5.11
C GLU A 131 -7.10 5.76 -3.91
N SER A 132 -7.64 5.94 -2.69
CA SER A 132 -7.13 5.26 -1.50
C SER A 132 -7.45 3.76 -1.52
N LEU A 133 -8.62 3.38 -2.04
CA LEU A 133 -8.97 1.97 -2.27
C LEU A 133 -8.04 1.34 -3.33
N ALA A 134 -7.79 2.05 -4.44
CA ALA A 134 -6.85 1.59 -5.46
C ALA A 134 -5.43 1.38 -4.90
N ARG A 135 -4.91 2.36 -4.13
CA ARG A 135 -3.62 2.23 -3.42
C ARG A 135 -3.57 0.99 -2.55
N ARG A 136 -4.63 0.75 -1.77
CA ARG A 136 -4.71 -0.39 -0.86
C ARG A 136 -4.67 -1.71 -1.65
N LYS A 137 -5.47 -1.85 -2.70
CA LYS A 137 -5.46 -3.06 -3.55
C LYS A 137 -4.08 -3.29 -4.18
N TYR A 138 -3.47 -2.24 -4.68
CA TYR A 138 -2.14 -2.31 -5.28
C TYR A 138 -1.07 -2.84 -4.32
N ILE A 139 -1.01 -2.28 -3.10
CA ILE A 139 -0.05 -2.68 -2.06
C ILE A 139 -0.32 -4.12 -1.56
N LEU A 140 -1.56 -4.58 -1.63
CA LEU A 140 -1.94 -5.95 -1.24
C LEU A 140 -1.76 -6.99 -2.36
N ASP A 141 -1.13 -6.62 -3.49
CA ASP A 141 -0.99 -7.48 -4.67
C ASP A 141 -2.34 -7.97 -5.24
N GLN A 142 -3.41 -7.22 -4.99
CA GLN A 142 -4.76 -7.50 -5.51
C GLN A 142 -4.96 -6.79 -6.85
N VAL A 143 -4.14 -7.16 -7.82
CA VAL A 143 -4.19 -6.65 -9.19
C VAL A 143 -4.81 -7.69 -10.13
N GLU A 144 -5.46 -7.23 -11.19
CA GLU A 144 -5.99 -8.08 -12.24
C GLU A 144 -4.86 -8.73 -13.06
N PRO A 145 -5.12 -9.83 -13.79
CA PRO A 145 -4.11 -10.51 -14.60
C PRO A 145 -3.45 -9.62 -15.68
N ASP A 146 -4.15 -8.57 -16.12
CA ASP A 146 -3.63 -7.58 -17.08
C ASP A 146 -2.83 -6.45 -16.42
N GLY A 147 -2.62 -6.52 -15.10
CA GLY A 147 -1.91 -5.52 -14.30
C GLY A 147 -2.75 -4.30 -13.93
N SER A 148 -4.04 -4.27 -14.28
CA SER A 148 -4.95 -3.20 -13.86
C SER A 148 -5.50 -3.43 -12.44
N ILE A 149 -6.10 -2.40 -11.86
CA ILE A 149 -6.81 -2.50 -10.59
C ILE A 149 -8.28 -2.30 -10.86
N LEU A 150 -9.13 -3.23 -10.44
CA LEU A 150 -10.58 -3.06 -10.44
C LEU A 150 -11.08 -2.88 -9.01
N ILE A 151 -11.89 -1.86 -8.78
CA ILE A 151 -12.61 -1.61 -7.52
C ILE A 151 -14.06 -2.03 -7.71
N GLY A 152 -14.46 -3.08 -7.00
CA GLY A 152 -15.82 -3.60 -6.93
C GLY A 152 -16.51 -3.33 -5.58
N THR A 153 -17.81 -3.60 -5.51
CA THR A 153 -18.65 -3.39 -4.32
C THR A 153 -18.14 -4.15 -3.09
N LEU A 154 -17.63 -5.37 -3.28
CA LEU A 154 -17.09 -6.22 -2.21
C LEU A 154 -15.86 -5.63 -1.50
N GLU A 155 -15.24 -4.61 -2.05
CA GLU A 155 -13.98 -4.04 -1.58
C GLU A 155 -14.16 -2.75 -0.78
N ILE A 156 -15.41 -2.28 -0.63
CA ILE A 156 -15.78 -1.02 0.01
C ILE A 156 -16.41 -1.25 1.41
N ALA A 157 -16.41 -2.49 1.90
CA ALA A 157 -17.01 -2.91 3.18
C ALA A 157 -16.12 -2.74 4.42
#